data_AF-W4KE37-F1
#
_entry.id   AF-W4KE37-F1
#
_cell.length_a   1.000
_cell.length_b   1.000
_cell.length_c   1.000
_cell.angle_alpha   90.00
_cell.angle_beta   90.00
_cell.angle_gamma   90.00
#
_symmetry.space_group_name_H-M   'P 1'
#
loop_
_entity.id
_entity.type
_entity.pdbx_description
1 polymer ?
#
loop_
_entity_poly.entity_id
_entity_poly.type
_entity_poly.pdbx_seq_one_letter_code
_entity_poly.pdbx_strand_id
1 'polypeptide(L)'
;MGLITLALRSYLVFQNLYQTYKTLKLPTPSSRTGHPTVRALTQRKRDMKGCMAVWIVWCCLAAYEAVIEGIISIFIPFYDEIKSVILIFLILSRARGAEPIYLHVIRPLIKPYVATLDSILDLIHNIGDFVLLVVSIPLYPIISWYR
;
A
#
# COMPACT_ATOMS: atom_id res chain seq x y z
N MET A 1 10.59 -19.19 -10.19
CA MET A 1 10.42 -18.45 -8.92
C MET A 1 11.35 -19.02 -7.86
N GLY A 2 12.50 -18.39 -7.65
CA GLY A 2 13.46 -18.82 -6.63
C GLY A 2 12.94 -18.59 -5.21
N LEU A 3 13.27 -19.49 -4.28
CA LEU A 3 12.82 -19.46 -2.88
C LEU A 3 13.20 -18.15 -2.17
N ILE A 4 14.34 -17.55 -2.56
CA ILE A 4 14.84 -16.27 -2.06
C ILE A 4 13.89 -15.13 -2.45
N THR A 5 13.46 -15.05 -3.72
CA THR A 5 12.54 -14.01 -4.16
C THR A 5 11.20 -14.10 -3.43
N LEU A 6 10.68 -15.31 -3.22
CA LEU A 6 9.46 -15.52 -2.46
C LEU A 6 9.58 -15.04 -1.01
N ALA A 7 10.70 -15.37 -0.34
CA ALA A 7 10.97 -14.93 1.03
C ALA A 7 11.12 -13.39 1.12
N LEU A 8 11.79 -12.75 0.16
CA LEU A 8 11.92 -11.30 0.11
C LEU A 8 10.56 -10.62 -0.08
N ARG A 9 9.70 -11.15 -0.97
CA ARG A 9 8.36 -10.62 -1.21
C ARG A 9 7.47 -10.75 0.03
N SER A 10 7.46 -11.92 0.67
CA SER A 10 6.65 -12.12 1.88
C SER A 10 7.11 -11.19 3.01
N TYR A 11 8.43 -11.03 3.18
CA TYR A 11 8.99 -10.09 4.15
C TYR A 11 8.63 -8.63 3.84
N LEU A 12 8.71 -8.22 2.58
CA LEU A 12 8.35 -6.87 2.13
C LEU A 12 6.87 -6.57 2.41
N VAL A 13 5.98 -7.49 2.05
CA VAL A 13 4.54 -7.37 2.34
C VAL A 13 4.30 -7.31 3.84
N PHE A 14 4.96 -8.16 4.62
CA PHE A 14 4.85 -8.14 6.08
C PHE A 14 5.28 -6.79 6.67
N GLN A 15 6.41 -6.24 6.21
CA GLN A 15 6.86 -4.91 6.64
C GLN A 15 5.85 -3.82 6.26
N ASN A 16 5.34 -3.84 5.03
CA ASN A 16 4.36 -2.86 4.56
C ASN A 16 3.07 -2.92 5.39
N LEU A 17 2.56 -4.12 5.68
CA LEU A 17 1.40 -4.33 6.54
C LEU A 17 1.66 -3.80 7.96
N TYR A 18 2.81 -4.14 8.55
CA TYR A 18 3.18 -3.69 9.88
C TYR A 18 3.29 -2.16 9.99
N GLN A 19 3.89 -1.50 8.98
CA GLN A 19 3.98 -0.04 8.94
C GLN A 19 2.61 0.60 8.74
N THR A 20 1.79 0.07 7.84
CA THR A 20 0.42 0.54 7.61
C THR A 20 -0.40 0.45 8.91
N TYR A 21 -0.29 -0.67 9.62
CA TYR A 21 -0.94 -0.84 10.92
C TYR A 21 -0.47 0.20 11.95
N LYS A 22 0.85 0.48 12.02
CA LYS A 22 1.39 1.51 12.91
C LYS A 22 0.93 2.92 12.54
N THR A 23 0.91 3.28 11.26
CA THR A 23 0.54 4.63 10.79
C THR A 23 -0.95 4.91 10.89
N LEU A 24 -1.79 3.87 10.79
CA LEU A 24 -3.24 3.99 10.96
C LEU A 24 -3.64 4.30 12.40
N LYS A 25 -2.86 3.88 13.40
CA LYS A 25 -3.14 4.21 14.81
C LYS A 25 -3.14 5.72 15.04
N LEU A 26 -4.11 6.17 15.84
CA LEU A 26 -4.19 7.57 16.26
C LEU A 26 -2.99 7.92 17.15
N PRO A 27 -2.41 9.12 17.01
CA PRO A 27 -1.33 9.56 17.87
C PRO A 27 -1.83 9.70 19.31
N THR A 28 -0.98 9.31 20.27
CA THR A 28 -1.30 9.37 21.69
C THR A 28 -1.70 10.79 22.09
N PRO A 29 -2.85 10.99 22.76
CA PRO A 29 -3.28 12.31 23.20
C PRO A 29 -2.28 12.89 24.22
N SER A 30 -2.11 14.21 24.19
CA SER A 30 -1.28 14.91 25.17
C SER A 30 -1.89 14.80 26.56
N SER A 31 -1.11 14.36 27.56
CA SER A 31 -1.55 14.30 28.96
C SER A 31 -2.05 15.65 29.50
N ARG A 32 -1.54 16.78 28.97
CA ARG A 32 -1.96 18.13 29.37
C ARG A 32 -3.27 18.60 28.74
N THR A 33 -3.61 18.12 27.55
CA THR A 33 -4.64 18.77 26.71
C THR A 33 -5.75 17.82 26.29
N GLY A 34 -5.59 16.50 26.51
CA GLY A 34 -6.53 15.46 26.08
C GLY A 34 -6.62 15.25 24.57
N HIS A 35 -6.12 16.19 23.75
CA HIS A 35 -6.11 16.12 22.30
C HIS A 35 -4.70 15.84 21.74
N PRO A 36 -4.61 15.19 20.57
CA PRO A 36 -3.34 15.03 19.87
C PRO A 36 -2.80 16.38 19.39
N THR A 37 -1.48 16.55 19.46
CA THR A 37 -0.84 17.80 18.99
C THR A 37 -0.93 17.93 17.47
N VAL A 38 -1.06 19.17 16.98
CA VAL A 38 -1.09 19.46 15.52
C VAL A 38 0.15 18.87 14.83
N ARG A 39 1.32 18.94 15.47
CA ARG A 39 2.57 18.34 14.97
C ARG A 39 2.49 16.81 14.82
N ALA A 40 1.87 16.12 15.77
CA ALA A 40 1.70 14.67 15.68
C ALA A 40 0.74 14.28 14.54
N LEU A 41 -0.32 15.07 14.33
CA LEU A 41 -1.25 14.86 13.23
C LEU A 41 -0.60 15.13 11.85
N THR A 42 0.20 16.18 11.73
CA THR A 42 0.91 16.47 10.47
C THR A 42 1.99 15.43 10.17
N GLN A 43 2.71 14.95 11.18
CA GLN A 43 3.69 13.86 11.02
C GLN A 43 2.99 12.57 10.56
N ARG A 44 1.89 12.18 11.21
CA ARG A 44 1.10 11.01 10.79
C ARG A 44 0.63 11.12 9.33
N LYS A 45 0.16 12.29 8.91
CA LYS A 45 -0.26 12.51 7.52
C LYS A 45 0.90 12.32 6.53
N ARG A 46 2.11 12.75 6.89
CA ARG A 46 3.31 12.54 6.08
C ARG A 46 3.68 11.06 6.03
N ASP A 47 3.70 10.38 7.17
CA ASP A 47 4.06 8.96 7.25
C ASP A 47 3.04 8.08 6.48
N MET A 48 1.76 8.46 6.50
CA MET A 48 0.71 7.82 5.71
C MET A 48 0.99 7.95 4.20
N LYS A 49 1.37 9.14 3.73
CA LYS A 49 1.72 9.35 2.31
C LYS A 49 2.93 8.54 1.90
N GLY A 50 3.96 8.50 2.73
CA GLY A 50 5.14 7.67 2.49
C GLY A 50 4.80 6.18 2.43
N CYS A 51 3.94 5.71 3.32
CA CYS A 51 3.45 4.33 3.31
C CYS A 51 2.65 4.00 2.04
N MET A 52 1.76 4.89 1.60
CA MET A 52 1.03 4.72 0.33
C MET A 52 1.97 4.69 -0.87
N ALA A 53 3.00 5.54 -0.90
CA ALA A 53 3.99 5.54 -1.98
C ALA A 53 4.70 4.18 -2.10
N VAL A 54 5.08 3.56 -0.97
CA VAL A 54 5.69 2.23 -0.96
C VAL A 54 4.73 1.17 -1.53
N TRP A 55 3.46 1.20 -1.15
CA TRP A 55 2.44 0.30 -1.71
C TRP A 55 2.28 0.46 -3.22
N ILE A 56 2.22 1.70 -3.71
CA ILE A 56 2.07 1.97 -5.14
C ILE A 56 3.28 1.46 -5.91
N VAL A 57 4.50 1.77 -5.45
CA VAL A 57 5.74 1.29 -6.09
C VAL A 57 5.79 -0.24 -6.08
N TRP A 58 5.41 -0.88 -4.97
CA TRP A 58 5.32 -2.33 -4.86
C TRP A 58 4.32 -2.93 -5.86
N CYS A 59 3.11 -2.38 -5.95
CA CYS A 59 2.09 -2.83 -6.91
C CYS A 59 2.55 -2.65 -8.36
N CYS A 60 3.21 -1.53 -8.70
CA CYS A 60 3.77 -1.32 -10.03
C CYS A 60 4.85 -2.36 -10.36
N LEU A 61 5.74 -2.67 -9.40
CA LEU A 61 6.76 -3.70 -9.58
C LEU A 61 6.12 -5.08 -9.76
N ALA A 62 5.15 -5.45 -8.94
CA ALA A 62 4.45 -6.72 -9.04
C ALA A 62 3.67 -6.86 -10.36
N ALA A 63 3.03 -5.79 -10.83
CA ALA A 63 2.33 -5.77 -12.11
C ALA A 63 3.32 -5.89 -13.29
N TYR A 64 4.44 -5.19 -13.22
CA TYR A 64 5.52 -5.30 -14.20
C TYR A 64 6.04 -6.74 -14.28
N GLU A 65 6.34 -7.36 -13.14
CA GLU A 65 6.77 -8.76 -13.09
C GLU A 65 5.73 -9.69 -13.72
N ALA A 66 4.45 -9.56 -13.37
CA ALA A 66 3.39 -10.41 -13.91
C ALA A 66 3.26 -10.34 -15.45
N VAL A 67 3.53 -9.17 -16.05
CA VAL A 67 3.39 -8.98 -17.51
C VAL A 67 4.69 -9.31 -18.26
N ILE A 68 5.84 -8.99 -17.68
CA ILE A 68 7.12 -8.92 -18.40
C ILE A 68 8.01 -10.14 -18.12
N GLU A 69 7.81 -10.85 -17.01
CA GLU A 69 8.67 -11.97 -16.59
C GLU A 69 8.77 -13.08 -17.64
N GLY A 70 7.67 -13.40 -18.32
CA GLY A 70 7.67 -14.41 -19.39
C GLY A 70 8.49 -14.02 -20.62
N ILE A 71 8.62 -12.71 -20.90
CA ILE A 71 9.30 -12.19 -22.09
C ILE A 71 10.79 -11.92 -21.80
N ILE A 72 11.12 -11.45 -20.60
CA ILE A 72 12.51 -11.09 -20.26
C ILE A 72 13.34 -12.29 -19.82
N SER A 73 12.72 -13.30 -19.18
CA SER A 73 13.44 -14.47 -18.68
C SER A 73 14.14 -15.27 -19.78
N ILE A 74 13.71 -15.17 -21.04
CA ILE A 74 14.35 -15.85 -22.17
C ILE A 74 15.53 -15.06 -22.75
N PHE A 75 15.58 -13.74 -22.54
CA PHE A 75 16.58 -12.85 -23.14
C PHE A 75 17.73 -12.47 -22.22
N ILE A 76 17.50 -12.35 -20.91
CA ILE A 76 18.50 -11.86 -19.96
C ILE A 76 18.87 -12.96 -18.96
N PRO A 77 20.06 -13.59 -19.07
CA PRO A 77 20.57 -14.42 -18.00
C PRO A 77 20.84 -13.55 -16.76
N PHE A 78 20.55 -14.08 -15.55
CA PHE A 78 20.63 -13.39 -14.24
C PHE A 78 19.51 -12.37 -13.89
N TYR A 79 18.39 -12.36 -14.60
CA TYR A 79 17.27 -11.47 -14.27
C TYR A 79 16.73 -11.67 -12.83
N ASP A 80 16.72 -12.90 -12.33
CA ASP A 80 16.25 -13.21 -10.96
C ASP A 80 17.14 -12.62 -9.86
N GLU A 81 18.44 -12.45 -10.11
CA GLU A 81 19.36 -11.80 -9.14
C GLU A 81 19.19 -10.28 -9.15
N ILE A 82 19.02 -9.68 -10.33
CA ILE A 82 18.73 -8.24 -10.43
C ILE A 82 17.40 -7.93 -9.71
N LYS A 83 16.41 -8.81 -9.87
CA LYS A 83 15.12 -8.73 -9.17
C LYS A 83 15.30 -8.77 -7.66
N SER A 84 16.10 -9.71 -7.14
CA SER A 84 16.35 -9.82 -5.69
C SER A 84 17.02 -8.56 -5.13
N VAL A 85 17.98 -7.97 -5.87
CA VAL A 85 18.64 -6.70 -5.50
C VAL A 85 17.64 -5.54 -5.48
N ILE A 86 16.74 -5.43 -6.45
CA ILE A 86 15.69 -4.39 -6.48
C ILE A 86 14.76 -4.53 -5.27
N LEU A 87 14.36 -5.77 -4.93
CA LEU A 87 13.53 -6.03 -3.76
C LEU A 87 14.24 -5.64 -2.46
N ILE A 88 15.52 -6.00 -2.31
CA ILE A 88 16.34 -5.61 -1.15
C ILE A 88 16.46 -4.09 -1.07
N PHE A 89 16.70 -3.41 -2.20
CA PHE A 89 16.74 -1.96 -2.25
C PHE A 89 15.43 -1.33 -1.79
N LEU A 90 14.28 -1.87 -2.21
CA LEU A 90 12.97 -1.38 -1.77
C LEU A 90 12.73 -1.62 -0.27
N ILE A 91 13.16 -2.77 0.26
CA ILE A 91 13.09 -3.12 1.69
C ILE A 91 13.96 -2.17 2.54
N LEU A 92 15.14 -1.80 2.07
CA LEU A 92 16.04 -0.91 2.80
C LEU A 92 15.62 0.56 2.71
N SER A 93 15.29 1.03 1.50
CA SER A 93 15.01 2.44 1.21
C SER A 93 13.61 2.87 1.66
N ARG A 94 12.64 1.94 1.67
CA ARG A 94 11.26 2.12 2.15
C ARG A 94 10.65 3.44 1.65
N ALA A 95 10.03 4.21 2.54
CA ALA A 95 9.37 5.47 2.21
C ALA A 95 10.33 6.52 1.61
N ARG A 96 11.60 6.58 2.08
CA ARG A 96 12.56 7.58 1.59
C ARG A 96 12.95 7.36 0.12
N GLY A 97 12.97 6.12 -0.34
CA GLY A 97 13.21 5.78 -1.75
C GLY A 97 11.94 5.73 -2.60
N ALA A 98 10.83 5.27 -2.03
CA ALA A 98 9.58 5.16 -2.78
C ALA A 98 8.95 6.52 -3.09
N GLU A 99 9.07 7.50 -2.20
CA GLU A 99 8.55 8.86 -2.42
C GLU A 99 9.10 9.53 -3.70
N PRO A 100 10.42 9.63 -3.93
CA PRO A 100 10.94 10.23 -5.16
C PRO A 100 10.59 9.43 -6.41
N ILE A 101 10.58 8.09 -6.34
CA ILE A 101 10.16 7.23 -7.46
C ILE A 101 8.70 7.52 -7.82
N TYR A 102 7.83 7.59 -6.81
CA TYR A 102 6.44 7.94 -7.02
C TYR A 102 6.28 9.32 -7.67
N LEU A 103 6.97 10.34 -7.13
CA LEU A 103 6.83 11.71 -7.60
C LEU A 103 7.38 11.96 -9.01
N HIS A 104 8.48 11.30 -9.39
CA HIS A 104 9.15 11.55 -10.66
C HIS A 104 8.77 10.58 -11.77
N VAL A 105 8.44 9.33 -11.44
CA VAL A 105 8.16 8.29 -12.45
C VAL A 105 6.67 8.00 -12.52
N ILE A 106 6.06 7.65 -11.39
CA ILE A 106 4.69 7.13 -11.38
C ILE A 106 3.67 8.25 -11.55
N ARG A 107 3.85 9.36 -10.83
CA ARG A 107 2.93 10.51 -10.85
C ARG A 107 2.70 11.09 -12.24
N PRO A 108 3.71 11.37 -13.09
CA PRO A 108 3.44 11.88 -14.44
C PRO A 108 2.70 10.86 -15.32
N LEU A 109 2.96 9.56 -15.15
CA LEU A 109 2.25 8.50 -15.88
C LEU A 109 0.77 8.40 -15.47
N ILE A 110 0.48 8.59 -14.18
CA ILE A 110 -0.88 8.51 -13.64
C ILE A 110 -1.68 9.80 -13.86
N LYS A 111 -1.03 10.97 -13.89
CA LYS A 111 -1.68 12.29 -14.00
C LYS A 111 -2.83 12.37 -15.04
N PRO A 112 -2.69 11.86 -16.28
CA PRO A 112 -3.80 11.90 -17.25
C PRO A 112 -4.98 11.00 -16.88
N TYR A 113 -4.75 9.95 -16.10
CA TYR A 113 -5.76 8.96 -15.71
C TYR A 113 -6.38 9.23 -14.33
N VAL A 114 -6.04 10.34 -13.65
CA VAL A 114 -6.54 10.63 -12.30
C VAL A 114 -8.07 10.69 -12.28
N ALA A 115 -8.69 11.38 -13.22
CA ALA A 115 -10.15 11.49 -13.27
C ALA A 115 -10.85 10.12 -13.44
N THR A 116 -10.29 9.25 -14.29
CA THR A 116 -10.82 7.90 -14.47
C THR A 116 -10.59 7.02 -13.24
N LEU A 117 -9.44 7.14 -12.58
CA LEU A 117 -9.11 6.38 -11.37
C LEU A 117 -9.98 6.81 -10.19
N ASP A 118 -10.19 8.11 -10.00
CA ASP A 118 -11.08 8.63 -8.96
C ASP A 118 -12.52 8.12 -9.18
N SER A 119 -13.00 8.12 -10.43
CA SER A 119 -14.33 7.57 -10.76
C SER A 119 -14.46 6.08 -10.46
N ILE A 120 -13.42 5.29 -10.75
CA ILE A 120 -13.40 3.84 -10.44
C ILE A 120 -13.34 3.62 -8.93
N LEU A 121 -12.55 4.42 -8.20
CA LEU A 121 -12.47 4.33 -6.75
C LEU A 121 -13.80 4.68 -6.08
N ASP A 122 -14.47 5.73 -6.55
CA ASP A 122 -15.80 6.10 -6.05
C ASP A 122 -16.81 4.98 -6.31
N LEU A 123 -16.77 4.35 -7.50
CA LEU A 123 -17.62 3.21 -7.80
C LEU A 123 -17.34 2.03 -6.85
N ILE A 124 -16.07 1.68 -6.64
CA ILE A 124 -15.68 0.60 -5.73
C ILE A 124 -16.10 0.92 -4.30
N HIS A 125 -15.96 2.16 -3.85
CA HIS A 125 -16.36 2.58 -2.51
C HIS A 125 -17.86 2.42 -2.30
N ASN A 126 -18.67 2.92 -3.24
CA ASN A 126 -20.13 2.78 -3.19
C ASN A 126 -20.58 1.31 -3.22
N ILE A 127 -19.94 0.48 -4.04
CA ILE A 127 -20.21 -0.96 -4.09
C ILE A 127 -19.80 -1.62 -2.76
N GLY A 128 -18.64 -1.26 -2.22
CA GLY A 128 -18.15 -1.78 -0.95
C GLY A 128 -19.09 -1.46 0.21
N ASP A 129 -19.55 -0.22 0.30
CA ASP A 129 -20.52 0.22 1.30
C ASP A 129 -21.85 -0.53 1.14
N PHE A 130 -22.33 -0.71 -0.08
CA PHE A 130 -23.53 -1.51 -0.35
C PHE A 130 -23.37 -2.96 0.09
N VAL A 131 -22.26 -3.61 -0.26
CA VAL A 131 -21.96 -4.99 0.13
C VAL A 131 -21.89 -5.13 1.64
N LEU A 132 -21.20 -4.22 2.34
CA LEU A 132 -21.12 -4.22 3.80
C LEU A 132 -22.51 -4.06 4.44
N LEU A 133 -23.35 -3.18 3.88
CA LEU A 133 -24.72 -3.01 4.33
C LEU A 133 -25.51 -4.31 4.19
N VAL A 134 -25.45 -4.95 3.03
CA VAL A 134 -26.14 -6.22 2.76
C VAL A 134 -25.66 -7.31 3.71
N VAL A 135 -24.35 -7.43 3.93
CA VAL A 135 -23.76 -8.39 4.89
C VAL A 135 -24.17 -8.09 6.32
N SER A 136 -24.42 -6.83 6.67
CA SER A 136 -24.85 -6.43 8.02
C SER A 136 -26.32 -6.74 8.33
N ILE A 137 -27.20 -6.85 7.31
CA ILE A 137 -28.63 -7.14 7.48
C ILE A 137 -28.90 -8.43 8.29
N PRO A 138 -28.31 -9.60 7.95
CA PRO A 138 -28.53 -10.82 8.72
C PRO A 138 -27.92 -10.78 10.13
N LEU A 139 -26.97 -9.87 10.40
CA LEU A 139 -26.35 -9.71 11.71
C LEU A 139 -27.16 -8.80 12.64
N TYR A 140 -28.07 -7.99 12.09
CA TYR A 140 -28.95 -7.10 12.85
C TYR A 140 -29.76 -7.80 13.96
N PRO A 141 -30.46 -8.95 13.71
CA PRO A 141 -31.23 -9.62 14.76
C PRO A 141 -30.35 -10.16 15.91
N ILE A 142 -29.11 -10.56 15.62
CA ILE A 142 -28.16 -11.07 16.62
C ILE A 142 -27.68 -9.93 17.52
N ILE A 143 -27.40 -8.76 16.93
CA ILE A 143 -26.98 -7.56 17.67
C ILE A 143 -28.14 -6.98 18.50
N SER A 144 -29.37 -7.02 18.00
CA SER A 144 -30.56 -6.56 18.73
C SER A 144 -30.94 -7.47 19.90
N TRP A 145 -30.56 -8.74 19.87
CA TRP A 145 -30.85 -9.69 20.95
C TRP A 145 -29.87 -9.57 22.13
N TYR A 146 -28.65 -9.06 21.88
CA TYR A 146 -27.63 -8.87 22.91
C TYR A 146 -27.73 -7.51 23.63
N ARG A 147 -28.49 -6.55 23.09
CA ARG A 147 -28.70 -5.22 23.67
C ARG A 147 -29.95 -5.19 24.54
#